data_AF-A0A3M2SDG8-F1
#
_entry.id   AF-A0A3M2SDG8-F1
#
_cell.length_a   1.000
_cell.length_b   1.000
_cell.length_c   1.000
_cell.angle_alpha   90.00
_cell.angle_beta   90.00
_cell.angle_gamma   90.00
#
_symmetry.space_group_name_H-M   'P 1'
#
loop_
_entity.id
_entity.type
_entity.pdbx_description
1 polymer ?
#
loop_
_entity_poly.entity_id
_entity_poly.type
_entity_poly.pdbx_seq_one_letter_code
_entity_poly.pdbx_strand_id
1 'polypeptide(L)'
;MADSIDQPMANGQDEASHLPISEDEEKILALYDRIQELRLEIAIINAQRSHQPDEPSSFTPEETRQAQLELLESRAKYVLRTEVIDAVVMANPILKAVHGGPEAAPVERELLPYVERRDEASIAVAEEAAKTGRVWDELTSTQSNTLLVSRENVTSTAELFELAEEAKQKKRIPPNNIKMMQEQAKLEAELKTSKQRWRVMKGVASGIIAGSGIDWARDDELRDVVLDPETEE
;
A
#
# COMPACT_ATOMS: atom_id res chain seq x y z
N MET A 1 16.17 -21.01 -9.32
CA MET A 1 16.25 -21.08 -7.84
C MET A 1 15.58 -19.81 -7.32
N ALA A 2 14.38 -19.80 -6.75
CA ALA A 2 13.52 -20.84 -6.23
C ALA A 2 12.07 -20.53 -6.65
N ASP A 3 11.36 -21.53 -7.18
CA ASP A 3 9.92 -21.45 -7.40
C ASP A 3 9.24 -21.49 -6.03
N SER A 4 8.59 -20.38 -5.68
CA SER A 4 7.68 -20.32 -4.53
C SER A 4 6.42 -21.08 -4.92
N ILE A 5 6.41 -22.37 -4.60
CA ILE A 5 5.23 -23.22 -4.70
C ILE A 5 4.15 -22.59 -3.83
N ASP A 6 3.11 -22.05 -4.47
CA ASP A 6 1.81 -21.76 -3.85
C ASP A 6 1.43 -22.97 -3.00
N GLN A 7 1.55 -22.83 -1.69
CA GLN A 7 0.96 -23.79 -0.78
C GLN A 7 -0.55 -23.64 -0.94
N PRO A 8 -1.30 -24.68 -1.38
CA PRO A 8 -2.73 -24.63 -1.30
C PRO A 8 -3.06 -24.49 0.18
N MET A 9 -3.75 -23.39 0.53
CA MET A 9 -4.36 -23.19 1.83
C MET A 9 -5.03 -24.51 2.22
N ALA A 10 -4.48 -25.18 3.22
CA ALA A 10 -5.05 -26.41 3.71
C ALA A 10 -6.50 -26.10 4.11
N ASN A 11 -7.46 -26.71 3.40
CA ASN A 11 -8.86 -26.84 3.82
C ASN A 11 -8.89 -27.67 5.11
N GLY A 12 -8.41 -27.08 6.19
CA GLY A 12 -8.36 -27.66 7.52
C GLY A 12 -9.48 -27.08 8.35
N GLN A 13 -10.73 -27.22 7.90
CA GLN A 13 -11.96 -27.03 8.69
C GLN A 13 -13.23 -27.32 7.87
N ASP A 14 -13.23 -28.35 7.02
CA ASP A 14 -14.48 -28.92 6.47
C ASP A 14 -15.14 -29.91 7.46
N GLU A 15 -14.96 -29.71 8.78
CA GLU A 15 -15.90 -30.24 9.76
C GLU A 15 -17.07 -29.26 9.82
N ALA A 16 -17.93 -29.44 8.81
CA ALA A 16 -19.19 -28.82 8.54
C ALA A 16 -19.71 -27.90 9.66
N SER A 17 -19.74 -26.61 9.35
CA SER A 17 -20.42 -25.52 10.05
C SER A 17 -21.94 -25.66 10.10
N HIS A 18 -22.44 -26.89 10.22
CA HIS A 18 -23.83 -27.18 10.52
C HIS A 18 -23.92 -27.40 12.02
N LEU A 19 -24.91 -26.78 12.66
CA LEU A 19 -25.40 -27.37 13.90
C LEU A 19 -25.77 -28.83 13.56
N PRO A 20 -25.48 -29.81 14.42
CA PRO A 20 -25.95 -31.17 14.22
C PRO A 20 -27.47 -31.18 14.42
N ILE A 21 -28.18 -30.72 13.40
CA ILE A 21 -29.64 -30.67 13.34
C ILE A 21 -30.11 -32.11 13.14
N SER A 22 -30.98 -32.57 14.02
CA SER A 22 -31.60 -33.89 13.89
C SER A 22 -32.48 -33.94 12.64
N GLU A 23 -32.64 -35.12 12.02
CA GLU A 23 -33.54 -35.29 10.86
C GLU A 23 -34.97 -34.79 11.14
N ASP A 24 -35.42 -34.85 12.39
CA ASP A 24 -36.73 -34.34 12.80
C ASP A 24 -36.77 -32.82 12.89
N GLU A 25 -35.68 -32.18 13.30
CA GLU A 25 -35.56 -30.72 13.33
C GLU A 25 -35.50 -30.15 11.90
N GLU A 26 -34.81 -30.83 10.99
CA GLU A 26 -34.79 -30.47 9.56
C GLU A 26 -36.20 -30.54 8.96
N LYS A 27 -36.97 -31.61 9.27
CA LYS A 27 -38.38 -31.71 8.87
C LYS A 27 -39.23 -30.58 9.45
N ILE A 28 -39.01 -30.20 10.71
CA ILE A 28 -39.73 -29.09 11.36
C ILE A 28 -39.45 -27.77 10.64
N LEU A 29 -38.19 -27.50 10.26
CA LEU A 29 -37.82 -26.30 9.52
C LEU A 29 -38.46 -26.29 8.11
N ALA A 30 -38.42 -27.41 7.40
CA ALA A 30 -39.07 -27.53 6.10
C ALA A 30 -40.61 -27.33 6.19
N LEU A 31 -41.24 -27.81 7.27
CA LEU A 31 -42.65 -27.56 7.55
C LEU A 31 -42.92 -26.09 7.88
N TYR A 32 -42.03 -25.43 8.62
CA TYR A 32 -42.13 -23.99 8.90
C TYR A 32 -42.08 -23.18 7.59
N ASP A 33 -41.13 -23.47 6.71
CA ASP A 33 -41.01 -22.82 5.41
C ASP A 33 -42.27 -23.03 4.57
N ARG A 34 -42.77 -24.28 4.54
CA ARG A 34 -44.02 -24.60 3.85
C ARG A 34 -45.23 -23.85 4.42
N ILE A 35 -45.29 -23.66 5.74
CA ILE A 35 -46.35 -22.87 6.38
C ILE A 35 -46.25 -21.39 5.97
N GLN A 36 -45.05 -20.82 5.88
CA GLN A 36 -44.87 -19.44 5.44
C GLN A 36 -45.28 -19.25 3.97
N GLU A 37 -44.92 -20.20 3.10
CA GLU A 37 -45.35 -20.22 1.71
C GLU A 37 -46.87 -20.27 1.60
N LEU A 38 -47.52 -21.20 2.30
CA LEU A 38 -48.98 -21.31 2.30
C LEU A 38 -49.67 -20.05 2.85
N ARG A 39 -49.09 -19.38 3.85
CA ARG A 39 -49.60 -18.10 4.35
C ARG A 39 -49.56 -17.02 3.28
N LEU A 40 -48.49 -16.98 2.49
CA LEU A 40 -48.34 -16.05 1.37
C LEU A 40 -49.34 -16.37 0.25
N GLU A 41 -49.51 -17.65 -0.10
CA GLU A 41 -50.52 -18.08 -1.08
C GLU A 41 -51.94 -17.67 -0.64
N ILE A 42 -52.30 -17.93 0.62
CA ILE A 42 -53.60 -17.54 1.19
C ILE A 42 -53.76 -16.01 1.14
N ALA A 43 -52.72 -15.25 1.48
CA ALA A 43 -52.76 -13.79 1.42
C ALA A 43 -53.01 -13.29 -0.01
N ILE A 44 -52.35 -13.90 -1.01
CA ILE A 44 -52.56 -13.56 -2.43
C ILE A 44 -54.00 -13.91 -2.87
N ILE A 45 -54.49 -15.11 -2.54
CA ILE A 45 -55.85 -15.54 -2.88
C ILE A 45 -56.89 -14.62 -2.23
N ASN A 46 -56.68 -14.24 -0.97
CA ASN A 46 -57.56 -13.31 -0.28
C ASN A 46 -57.53 -11.93 -0.90
N ALA A 47 -56.35 -11.42 -1.27
CA ALA A 47 -56.21 -10.14 -1.97
C ALA A 47 -56.93 -10.15 -3.33
N GLN A 48 -56.82 -11.25 -4.09
CA GLN A 48 -57.53 -11.44 -5.36
C GLN A 48 -59.05 -11.54 -5.17
N ARG A 49 -59.52 -12.20 -4.10
CA ARG A 49 -60.96 -12.29 -3.78
C ARG A 49 -61.55 -10.97 -3.28
N SER A 50 -60.78 -10.19 -2.52
CA SER A 50 -61.18 -8.86 -2.09
C SER A 50 -61.13 -7.83 -3.22
N HIS A 51 -60.43 -8.14 -4.30
CA HIS A 51 -60.44 -7.33 -5.51
C HIS A 51 -61.76 -7.57 -6.27
N GLN A 52 -62.80 -6.82 -5.90
CA GLN A 52 -63.93 -6.60 -6.79
C GLN A 52 -63.45 -5.65 -7.90
N PRO A 53 -63.59 -6.01 -9.19
CA PRO A 53 -63.44 -5.04 -10.26
C PRO A 53 -64.66 -4.11 -10.18
N ASP A 54 -64.58 -3.07 -9.36
CA ASP A 54 -65.52 -1.95 -9.49
C ASP A 54 -65.39 -1.40 -10.91
N GLU A 55 -66.52 -1.01 -11.51
CA GLU A 55 -66.54 -0.26 -12.77
C GLU A 55 -65.53 0.90 -12.71
N PRO A 56 -64.97 1.37 -13.83
CA PRO A 56 -63.95 2.42 -13.83
C PRO A 56 -64.55 3.76 -13.38
N SER A 57 -64.87 3.90 -12.10
CA SER A 57 -65.00 5.17 -11.43
C SER A 57 -63.63 5.81 -11.49
N SER A 58 -63.55 6.96 -12.18
CA SER A 58 -62.34 7.77 -12.20
C SER A 58 -62.03 8.19 -10.76
N PHE A 59 -61.14 7.45 -10.10
CA PHE A 59 -60.63 7.81 -8.78
C PHE A 59 -60.13 9.24 -8.83
N THR A 60 -60.49 10.05 -7.83
CA THR A 60 -59.95 11.40 -7.76
C THR A 60 -58.43 11.34 -7.53
N PRO A 61 -57.65 12.32 -8.00
CA PRO A 61 -56.20 12.34 -7.77
C PRO A 61 -55.85 12.35 -6.27
N GLU A 62 -56.77 12.82 -5.41
CA GLU A 62 -56.61 12.78 -3.95
C GLU A 62 -56.82 11.37 -3.37
N GLU A 63 -57.84 10.64 -3.82
CA GLU A 63 -58.09 9.23 -3.43
C GLU A 63 -56.93 8.31 -3.84
N THR A 64 -56.39 8.48 -5.05
CA THR A 64 -55.23 7.69 -5.49
C THR A 64 -53.99 7.96 -4.63
N ARG A 65 -53.77 9.22 -4.24
CA ARG A 65 -52.66 9.61 -3.35
C ARG A 65 -52.86 9.03 -1.94
N GLN A 66 -54.08 9.04 -1.43
CA GLN A 66 -54.39 8.46 -0.13
C GLN A 66 -54.19 6.93 -0.13
N ALA A 67 -54.68 6.24 -1.15
CA ALA A 67 -54.47 4.79 -1.31
C ALA A 67 -52.98 4.43 -1.45
N GLN A 68 -52.19 5.24 -2.15
CA GLN A 68 -50.73 5.05 -2.23
C GLN A 68 -50.06 5.22 -0.85
N LEU A 69 -50.47 6.22 -0.07
CA LEU A 69 -49.94 6.41 1.27
C LEU A 69 -50.31 5.24 2.20
N GLU A 70 -51.54 4.75 2.13
CA GLU A 70 -51.99 3.60 2.92
C GLU A 70 -51.27 2.30 2.52
N LEU A 71 -51.00 2.10 1.22
CA LEU A 71 -50.14 1.01 0.73
C LEU A 71 -48.72 1.11 1.29
N LEU A 72 -48.12 2.30 1.24
CA LEU A 72 -46.77 2.50 1.77
C LEU A 72 -46.73 2.29 3.29
N GLU A 73 -47.74 2.76 4.02
CA GLU A 73 -47.84 2.59 5.46
C GLU A 73 -48.04 1.11 5.85
N SER A 74 -48.92 0.39 5.16
CA SER A 74 -49.13 -1.04 5.40
C SER A 74 -47.88 -1.87 5.06
N ARG A 75 -47.18 -1.54 3.97
CA ARG A 75 -45.90 -2.15 3.62
C ARG A 75 -44.85 -1.91 4.69
N ALA A 76 -44.70 -0.66 5.15
CA ALA A 76 -43.77 -0.31 6.21
C ALA A 76 -44.08 -1.08 7.50
N LYS A 77 -45.36 -1.14 7.90
CA LYS A 77 -45.81 -1.91 9.07
C LYS A 77 -45.50 -3.41 8.95
N TYR A 78 -45.68 -3.99 7.77
CA TYR A 78 -45.37 -5.41 7.53
C TYR A 78 -43.88 -5.70 7.64
N VAL A 79 -43.03 -4.87 7.00
CA VAL A 79 -41.58 -5.02 7.05
C VAL A 79 -41.08 -4.89 8.48
N LEU A 80 -41.49 -3.83 9.19
CA LEU A 80 -41.12 -3.61 10.59
C LEU A 80 -41.57 -4.77 11.49
N ARG A 81 -42.79 -5.28 11.30
CA ARG A 81 -43.27 -6.43 12.07
C ARG A 81 -42.41 -7.66 11.83
N THR A 82 -42.02 -7.91 10.58
CA THR A 82 -41.20 -9.07 10.21
C THR A 82 -39.80 -8.92 10.82
N GLU A 83 -39.17 -7.75 10.67
CA GLU A 83 -37.86 -7.46 11.26
C GLU A 83 -37.86 -7.58 12.78
N VAL A 84 -38.91 -7.11 13.46
CA VAL A 84 -39.04 -7.24 14.92
C VAL A 84 -39.20 -8.71 15.33
N ILE A 85 -40.01 -9.48 14.60
CA ILE A 85 -40.18 -10.91 14.89
C ILE A 85 -38.85 -11.64 14.69
N ASP A 86 -38.15 -11.39 13.58
CA ASP A 86 -36.86 -12.02 13.29
C ASP A 86 -35.80 -11.64 14.34
N ALA A 87 -35.74 -10.36 14.71
CA ALA A 87 -34.84 -9.89 15.77
C ALA A 87 -35.12 -10.58 17.11
N VAL A 88 -36.40 -10.74 17.50
CA VAL A 88 -36.77 -11.43 18.74
C VAL A 88 -36.44 -12.93 18.66
N VAL A 89 -36.74 -13.58 17.54
CA VAL A 89 -36.48 -15.02 17.33
C VAL A 89 -34.99 -15.33 17.33
N MET A 90 -34.13 -14.44 16.81
CA MET A 90 -32.68 -14.63 16.84
C MET A 90 -32.06 -14.20 18.18
N ALA A 91 -32.42 -13.02 18.70
CA ALA A 91 -31.72 -12.42 19.84
C ALA A 91 -32.07 -13.08 21.18
N ASN A 92 -33.34 -13.47 21.41
CA ASN A 92 -33.74 -14.06 22.70
C ASN A 92 -33.02 -15.37 23.00
N PRO A 93 -32.94 -16.35 22.08
CA PRO A 93 -32.18 -17.57 22.32
C PRO A 93 -30.71 -17.32 22.60
N ILE A 94 -30.07 -16.37 21.89
CA ILE A 94 -28.66 -16.01 22.12
C ILE A 94 -28.48 -15.39 23.51
N LEU A 95 -29.33 -14.43 23.89
CA LEU A 95 -29.27 -13.80 25.21
C LEU A 95 -29.46 -14.82 26.33
N LYS A 96 -30.40 -15.74 26.17
CA LYS A 96 -30.64 -16.82 27.14
C LYS A 96 -29.51 -17.85 27.18
N ALA A 97 -28.90 -18.16 26.05
CA ALA A 97 -27.73 -19.04 25.95
C ALA A 97 -26.56 -18.47 26.74
N VAL A 98 -26.27 -17.17 26.58
CA VAL A 98 -25.15 -16.48 27.24
C VAL A 98 -25.42 -16.23 28.72
N HIS A 99 -26.64 -15.83 29.09
CA HIS A 99 -26.95 -15.44 30.47
C HIS A 99 -27.46 -16.59 31.36
N GLY A 100 -27.77 -17.75 30.80
CA GLY A 100 -28.07 -18.97 31.57
C GLY A 100 -29.24 -18.84 32.56
N GLY A 101 -30.23 -17.99 32.26
CA GLY A 101 -31.34 -17.70 33.16
C GLY A 101 -32.17 -18.94 33.55
N PRO A 102 -32.97 -18.85 34.64
CA PRO A 102 -33.85 -19.95 35.06
C PRO A 102 -34.94 -20.29 34.03
N GLU A 103 -35.27 -19.36 33.13
CA GLU A 103 -36.21 -19.54 32.01
C GLU A 103 -35.54 -20.00 30.70
N ALA A 104 -34.24 -20.34 30.73
CA ALA A 104 -33.54 -20.85 29.56
C ALA A 104 -33.91 -22.31 29.31
N ALA A 105 -34.41 -22.61 28.13
CA ALA A 105 -34.65 -23.98 27.69
C ALA A 105 -33.33 -24.75 27.55
N PRO A 106 -33.32 -26.10 27.71
CA PRO A 106 -32.11 -26.89 27.53
C PRO A 106 -31.43 -26.66 26.17
N VAL A 107 -32.21 -26.59 25.10
CA VAL A 107 -31.73 -26.30 23.73
C VAL A 107 -31.05 -24.92 23.65
N GLU A 108 -31.55 -23.91 24.36
CA GLU A 108 -30.94 -22.58 24.37
C GLU A 108 -29.58 -22.61 25.08
N ARG A 109 -29.39 -23.46 26.10
CA ARG A 109 -28.08 -23.60 26.78
C ARG A 109 -27.04 -24.31 25.92
N GLU A 110 -27.49 -25.24 25.08
CA GLU A 110 -26.63 -25.97 24.14
C GLU A 110 -26.09 -25.08 23.01
N LEU A 111 -26.69 -23.90 22.77
CA LEU A 111 -26.21 -22.94 21.78
C LEU A 111 -24.92 -22.22 22.18
N LEU A 112 -24.58 -22.16 23.47
CA LEU A 112 -23.43 -21.42 23.98
C LEU A 112 -22.10 -21.69 23.25
N PRO A 113 -21.63 -22.95 23.08
CA PRO A 113 -20.36 -23.22 22.38
C PRO A 113 -20.37 -22.77 20.92
N TYR A 114 -21.53 -22.77 20.26
CA TYR A 114 -21.66 -22.29 18.88
C TYR A 114 -21.61 -20.77 18.81
N VAL A 115 -22.20 -20.09 19.80
CA VAL A 115 -22.12 -18.62 19.94
C VAL A 115 -20.66 -18.21 20.21
N GLU A 116 -19.96 -18.89 21.11
CA GLU A 116 -18.54 -18.64 21.40
C GLU A 116 -17.68 -18.83 20.15
N ARG A 117 -17.85 -19.93 19.41
CA ARG A 117 -17.12 -20.17 18.15
C ARG A 117 -17.41 -19.11 17.09
N ARG A 118 -18.66 -18.64 16.99
CA ARG A 118 -19.04 -17.55 16.09
C ARG A 118 -18.37 -16.24 16.50
N ASP A 119 -18.33 -15.94 17.79
CA ASP A 119 -17.76 -14.70 18.30
C ASP A 119 -16.23 -14.69 18.11
N GLU A 120 -15.56 -15.83 18.35
CA GLU A 120 -14.13 -16.02 18.03
C GLU A 120 -13.84 -15.81 16.53
N ALA A 121 -14.66 -16.40 15.64
CA ALA A 121 -14.53 -16.20 14.21
C ALA A 121 -14.78 -14.74 13.81
N SER A 122 -15.76 -14.08 14.44
CA SER A 122 -16.07 -12.67 14.18
C SER A 122 -14.93 -11.75 14.61
N ILE A 123 -14.29 -12.04 15.76
CA ILE A 123 -13.09 -11.33 16.22
C ILE A 123 -11.95 -11.54 15.23
N ALA A 124 -11.68 -12.78 14.81
CA ALA A 124 -10.62 -13.08 13.84
C ALA A 124 -10.82 -12.34 12.51
N VAL A 125 -12.06 -12.32 11.99
CA VAL A 125 -12.42 -11.58 10.77
C VAL A 125 -12.24 -10.07 10.97
N ALA A 126 -12.67 -9.52 12.11
CA ALA A 126 -12.51 -8.11 12.41
C ALA A 126 -11.03 -7.70 12.54
N GLU A 127 -10.20 -8.55 13.15
CA GLU A 127 -8.74 -8.34 13.23
C GLU A 127 -8.11 -8.34 11.85
N GLU A 128 -8.47 -9.30 10.99
CA GLU A 128 -7.93 -9.40 9.64
C GLU A 128 -8.37 -8.22 8.76
N ALA A 129 -9.62 -7.79 8.87
CA ALA A 129 -10.12 -6.59 8.22
C ALA A 129 -9.37 -5.34 8.70
N ALA A 130 -9.09 -5.23 10.00
CA ALA A 130 -8.33 -4.12 10.56
C ALA A 130 -6.86 -4.12 10.07
N LYS A 131 -6.19 -5.28 10.00
CA LYS A 131 -4.84 -5.41 9.42
C LYS A 131 -4.84 -5.01 7.95
N THR A 132 -5.81 -5.51 7.19
CA THR A 132 -5.98 -5.17 5.77
C THR A 132 -6.16 -3.68 5.59
N GLY A 133 -7.02 -3.04 6.39
CA GLY A 133 -7.20 -1.58 6.40
C GLY A 133 -5.90 -0.81 6.62
N ARG A 134 -5.08 -1.22 7.61
CA ARG A 134 -3.77 -0.60 7.86
C ARG A 134 -2.81 -0.72 6.66
N VAL A 135 -2.78 -1.88 6.01
CA VAL A 135 -1.95 -2.10 4.81
C VAL A 135 -2.40 -1.20 3.67
N TRP A 136 -3.70 -1.01 3.47
CA TRP A 136 -4.23 -0.07 2.48
C TRP A 136 -3.87 1.38 2.79
N ASP A 137 -3.93 1.78 4.06
CA ASP A 137 -3.55 3.13 4.49
C ASP A 137 -2.05 3.38 4.25
N GLU A 138 -1.20 2.41 4.60
CA GLU A 138 0.25 2.46 4.34
C GLU A 138 0.56 2.48 2.84
N LEU A 139 -0.13 1.67 2.04
CA LEU A 139 -0.01 1.67 0.59
C LEU A 139 -0.40 3.03 0.01
N THR A 140 -1.49 3.62 0.50
CA THR A 140 -1.95 4.94 0.04
C THR A 140 -0.95 6.04 0.42
N SER A 141 -0.41 5.99 1.64
CA SER A 141 0.65 6.92 2.08
C SER A 141 1.92 6.78 1.25
N THR A 142 2.41 5.56 1.03
CA THR A 142 3.61 5.31 0.22
C THR A 142 3.42 5.70 -1.24
N GLN A 143 2.25 5.43 -1.83
CA GLN A 143 1.92 5.86 -3.20
C GLN A 143 1.89 7.38 -3.32
N SER A 144 1.24 8.08 -2.38
CA SER A 144 1.20 9.55 -2.38
C SER A 144 2.60 10.17 -2.24
N ASN A 145 3.44 9.65 -1.33
CA ASN A 145 4.83 10.06 -1.19
C ASN A 145 5.64 9.80 -2.47
N THR A 146 5.44 8.65 -3.10
CA THR A 146 6.11 8.30 -4.37
C THR A 146 5.73 9.28 -5.48
N LEU A 147 4.46 9.69 -5.56
CA LEU A 147 4.01 10.69 -6.53
C LEU A 147 4.63 12.07 -6.27
N LEU A 148 4.79 12.47 -5.01
CA LEU A 148 5.45 13.73 -4.65
C LEU A 148 6.93 13.70 -5.04
N VAL A 149 7.66 12.66 -4.62
CA VAL A 149 9.08 12.50 -4.95
C VAL A 149 9.29 12.37 -6.47
N SER A 150 8.39 11.69 -7.18
CA SER A 150 8.46 11.62 -8.64
C SER A 150 8.32 12.99 -9.30
N ARG A 151 7.48 13.89 -8.76
CA ARG A 151 7.36 15.26 -9.28
C ARG A 151 8.62 16.07 -9.00
N GLU A 152 9.17 15.97 -7.79
CA GLU A 152 10.43 16.62 -7.41
C GLU A 152 11.59 16.13 -8.28
N ASN A 153 11.69 14.83 -8.55
CA ASN A 153 12.69 14.27 -9.44
C ASN A 153 12.55 14.83 -10.86
N VAL A 154 11.33 15.01 -11.37
CA VAL A 154 11.10 15.64 -12.68
C VAL A 154 11.56 17.11 -12.67
N THR A 155 11.27 17.87 -11.62
CA THR A 155 11.73 19.27 -11.53
C THR A 155 13.26 19.37 -11.42
N SER A 156 13.90 18.58 -10.56
CA SER A 156 15.35 18.61 -10.40
C SER A 156 16.07 18.09 -11.64
N THR A 157 15.52 17.12 -12.36
CA THR A 157 16.10 16.67 -13.64
C THR A 157 15.98 17.75 -14.71
N ALA A 158 14.88 18.50 -14.77
CA ALA A 158 14.76 19.66 -15.65
C ALA A 158 15.81 20.73 -15.34
N GLU A 159 15.99 21.09 -14.07
CA GLU A 159 17.05 22.01 -13.63
C GLU A 159 18.44 21.50 -13.99
N LEU A 160 18.73 20.22 -13.77
CA LEU A 160 20.01 19.61 -14.16
C LEU A 160 20.26 19.70 -15.67
N PHE A 161 19.23 19.54 -16.50
CA PHE A 161 19.37 19.73 -17.95
C PHE A 161 19.67 21.19 -18.30
N GLU A 162 19.03 22.16 -17.65
CA GLU A 162 19.33 23.57 -17.84
C GLU A 162 20.77 23.90 -17.43
N LEU A 163 21.20 23.49 -16.24
CA LEU A 163 22.58 23.69 -15.76
C LEU A 163 23.59 22.98 -16.65
N ALA A 164 23.30 21.77 -17.13
CA ALA A 164 24.17 21.05 -18.05
C ALA A 164 24.30 21.79 -19.39
N GLU A 165 23.21 22.39 -19.88
CA GLU A 165 23.24 23.19 -21.10
C GLU A 165 23.99 24.51 -20.90
N GLU A 166 23.82 25.19 -19.76
CA GLU A 166 24.65 26.33 -19.38
C GLU A 166 26.14 25.99 -19.28
N ALA A 167 26.47 24.84 -18.68
CA ALA A 167 27.85 24.37 -18.57
C ALA A 167 28.44 24.04 -19.94
N LYS A 168 27.66 23.41 -20.83
CA LYS A 168 28.07 23.21 -22.23
C LYS A 168 28.26 24.54 -22.95
N GLN A 169 27.39 25.53 -22.75
CA GLN A 169 27.54 26.86 -23.35
C GLN A 169 28.80 27.55 -22.83
N LYS A 170 29.07 27.52 -21.51
CA LYS A 170 30.30 28.03 -20.90
C LYS A 170 31.56 27.32 -21.41
N LYS A 171 31.48 26.02 -21.73
CA LYS A 171 32.57 25.23 -22.33
C LYS A 171 32.71 25.44 -23.85
N ARG A 172 31.61 25.75 -24.55
CA ARG A 172 31.58 26.09 -25.98
C ARG A 172 32.07 27.50 -26.26
N ILE A 173 31.92 28.43 -25.31
CA ILE A 173 32.74 29.64 -25.26
C ILE A 173 34.18 29.13 -25.07
N PRO A 174 35.07 29.23 -26.07
CA PRO A 174 36.47 28.88 -25.88
C PRO A 174 36.99 29.71 -24.69
N PRO A 175 38.11 29.36 -24.04
CA PRO A 175 38.84 30.31 -23.19
C PRO A 175 39.34 31.46 -24.08
N ASN A 176 38.42 32.33 -24.49
CA ASN A 176 38.62 33.35 -25.49
C ASN A 176 39.10 34.59 -24.77
N ASN A 177 40.30 34.42 -24.21
CA ASN A 177 41.26 35.47 -24.26
C ASN A 177 42.44 34.87 -25.01
N ILE A 178 42.53 35.12 -26.32
CA ILE A 178 43.73 34.82 -27.12
C ILE A 178 44.99 35.32 -26.37
N LYS A 179 44.84 36.41 -25.60
CA LYS A 179 45.83 36.92 -24.65
C LYS A 179 46.20 35.93 -23.54
N MET A 180 45.23 35.31 -22.86
CA MET A 180 45.48 34.30 -21.82
C MET A 180 46.16 33.05 -22.40
N MET A 181 45.76 32.59 -23.60
CA MET A 181 46.43 31.47 -24.26
C MET A 181 47.87 31.81 -24.68
N GLN A 182 48.11 33.04 -25.18
CA GLN A 182 49.45 33.51 -25.51
C GLN A 182 50.32 33.72 -24.26
N GLU A 183 49.74 34.20 -23.16
CA GLU A 183 50.41 34.34 -21.87
C GLU A 183 50.74 32.97 -21.28
N GLN A 184 49.81 32.00 -21.34
CA GLN A 184 50.04 30.64 -20.90
C GLN A 184 51.14 29.96 -21.73
N ALA A 185 51.12 30.10 -23.07
CA ALA A 185 52.17 29.57 -23.93
C ALA A 185 53.55 30.22 -23.67
N LYS A 186 53.59 31.52 -23.38
CA LYS A 186 54.82 32.22 -22.99
C LYS A 186 55.34 31.73 -21.64
N LEU A 187 54.47 31.63 -20.63
CA LEU A 187 54.82 31.13 -19.30
C LEU A 187 55.31 29.69 -19.36
N GLU A 188 54.68 28.82 -20.17
CA GLU A 188 55.16 27.45 -20.39
C GLU A 188 56.53 27.40 -21.07
N ALA A 189 56.78 28.28 -22.06
CA ALA A 189 58.09 28.39 -22.70
C ALA A 189 59.14 28.87 -21.69
N GLU A 190 58.84 29.87 -20.88
CA GLU A 190 59.72 30.36 -19.82
C GLU A 190 60.00 29.29 -18.77
N LEU A 191 58.99 28.54 -18.34
CA LEU A 191 59.15 27.44 -17.39
C LEU A 191 60.00 26.31 -17.97
N LYS A 192 59.84 25.96 -19.25
CA LYS A 192 60.71 24.99 -19.94
C LYS A 192 62.16 25.46 -19.99
N THR A 193 62.41 26.73 -20.33
CA THR A 193 63.78 27.27 -20.30
C THR A 193 64.35 27.33 -18.89
N SER A 194 63.54 27.64 -17.88
CA SER A 194 63.93 27.64 -16.47
C SER A 194 64.27 26.24 -15.98
N LYS A 195 63.42 25.24 -16.28
CA LYS A 195 63.69 23.82 -15.98
C LYS A 195 64.94 23.32 -16.67
N GLN A 196 65.16 23.70 -17.93
CA GLN A 196 66.38 23.32 -18.65
C GLN A 196 67.63 23.96 -18.02
N ARG A 197 67.57 25.24 -17.65
CA ARG A 197 68.66 25.91 -16.92
C ARG A 197 68.92 25.27 -15.56
N TRP A 198 67.85 24.94 -14.82
CA TRP A 198 67.95 24.24 -13.54
C TRP A 198 68.58 22.86 -13.71
N ARG A 199 68.20 22.09 -14.74
CA ARG A 199 68.83 20.79 -15.04
C ARG A 199 70.32 20.93 -15.32
N VAL A 200 70.71 21.93 -16.11
CA VAL A 200 72.14 22.21 -16.37
C VAL A 200 72.87 22.60 -15.08
N MET A 201 72.29 23.48 -14.25
CA MET A 201 72.89 23.86 -12.97
C MET A 201 72.97 22.69 -11.98
N LYS A 202 71.94 21.83 -11.90
CA LYS A 202 71.95 20.60 -11.09
C LYS A 202 73.07 19.66 -11.55
N GLY A 203 73.21 19.45 -12.86
CA GLY A 203 74.27 18.62 -13.43
C GLY A 203 75.68 19.17 -13.16
N VAL A 204 75.87 20.48 -13.30
CA VAL A 204 77.17 21.13 -13.01
C VAL A 204 77.48 21.08 -11.51
N ALA A 205 76.51 21.36 -10.64
CA ALA A 205 76.69 21.30 -9.18
C ALA A 205 77.03 19.86 -8.73
N SER A 206 76.30 18.86 -9.23
CA SER A 206 76.58 17.44 -8.97
C SER A 206 77.98 17.04 -9.45
N GLY A 207 78.39 17.49 -10.65
CA GLY A 207 79.74 17.26 -11.16
C GLY A 207 80.85 17.93 -10.34
N ILE A 208 80.62 19.14 -9.83
CA ILE A 208 81.56 19.84 -8.94
C ILE A 208 81.65 19.11 -7.59
N ILE A 209 80.52 18.72 -6.99
CA ILE A 209 80.50 18.01 -5.71
C ILE A 209 81.26 16.67 -5.84
N ALA A 210 80.98 15.89 -6.89
CA ALA A 210 81.66 14.62 -7.15
C ALA A 210 83.16 14.80 -7.50
N GLY A 211 83.54 15.88 -8.18
CA GLY A 211 84.92 16.17 -8.57
C GLY A 211 85.76 16.85 -7.48
N SER A 212 85.14 17.46 -6.47
CA SER A 212 85.82 18.23 -5.42
C SER A 212 86.52 17.39 -4.35
N GLY A 213 86.32 16.06 -4.35
CA GLY A 213 86.91 15.15 -3.35
C GLY A 213 86.21 15.17 -1.99
N ILE A 214 85.06 15.83 -1.87
CA ILE A 214 84.17 15.77 -0.70
C ILE A 214 83.49 14.39 -0.67
N ASP A 215 83.44 13.73 0.49
CA ASP A 215 82.82 12.40 0.67
C ASP A 215 81.28 12.51 0.74
N TRP A 216 80.67 12.88 -0.40
CA TRP A 216 79.24 13.11 -0.58
C TRP A 216 78.38 11.85 -0.40
N ALA A 217 78.99 10.65 -0.37
CA ALA A 217 78.28 9.39 -0.18
C ALA A 217 77.86 9.14 1.28
N ARG A 218 78.48 9.85 2.24
CA ARG A 218 78.18 9.73 3.69
C ARG A 218 77.21 10.78 4.20
N ASP A 219 77.00 11.85 3.44
CA ASP A 219 76.06 12.91 3.78
C ASP A 219 74.76 12.67 3.02
N ASP A 220 73.67 12.41 3.76
CA ASP A 220 72.37 12.10 3.19
C ASP A 220 71.83 13.24 2.32
N GLU A 221 72.13 14.51 2.63
CA GLU A 221 71.68 15.67 1.85
C GLU A 221 72.44 15.78 0.52
N LEU A 222 73.76 15.57 0.54
CA LEU A 222 74.58 15.61 -0.67
C LEU A 222 74.36 14.38 -1.55
N ARG A 223 74.11 13.23 -0.95
CA ARG A 223 73.75 12.00 -1.64
C ARG A 223 72.45 12.18 -2.41
N ASP A 224 71.45 12.83 -1.81
CA ASP A 224 70.19 13.15 -2.48
C ASP A 224 70.41 14.12 -3.64
N VAL A 225 71.13 15.22 -3.44
CA VAL A 225 71.41 16.20 -4.51
C VAL A 225 72.14 15.58 -5.72
N VAL A 226 73.02 14.60 -5.50
CA VAL A 226 73.81 13.92 -6.55
C VAL A 226 73.05 12.76 -7.20
N LEU A 227 72.28 11.98 -6.44
CA LEU A 227 71.61 10.76 -6.91
C LEU A 227 70.10 10.91 -7.19
N ASP A 228 69.50 12.07 -6.88
CA ASP A 228 68.06 12.30 -7.06
C ASP A 228 67.63 11.94 -8.50
N PRO A 229 66.88 10.83 -8.67
CA PRO A 229 66.50 10.31 -9.97
C PRO A 229 65.60 11.32 -10.65
N GLU A 230 65.92 11.72 -11.88
CA GLU A 230 65.01 12.55 -12.67
C GLU A 230 63.68 11.79 -12.81
N THR A 231 62.64 12.22 -12.09
CA THR A 231 61.26 11.86 -12.43
C THR A 231 60.95 12.51 -13.77
N GLU A 232 61.25 11.77 -14.85
CA GLU A 232 60.72 12.00 -16.18
C GLU A 232 59.22 11.67 -16.19
N GLU A 233 58.40 12.66 -15.85
CA GLU A 233 57.04 12.83 -16.40
C GLU A 233 56.93 14.20 -17.08
#